data_AF-A0A355BAA0-F1
#
_entry.id   AF-A0A355BAA0-F1
#
_cell.length_a   1.000
_cell.length_b   1.000
_cell.length_c   1.000
_cell.angle_alpha   90.00
_cell.angle_beta   90.00
_cell.angle_gamma   90.00
#
_symmetry.space_group_name_H-M   'P 1'
#
loop_
_entity.id
_entity.type
_entity.pdbx_description
1 polymer ?
#
loop_
_entity_poly.entity_id
_entity_poly.type
_entity_poly.pdbx_seq_one_letter_code
_entity_poly.pdbx_strand_id
1 'polypeptide(L)'
;MAKNLWFLTEERPKKEVLQTIFKKFAKDYGFAVFVDTLRIFPILEDNKFTFTYEVTGFRCNKVDKVYVKTVSGNSSFTDFLIFYQKDEPTLKDEPIYAIEETKTDDKESRNTGVYQRCSKFVFIQSYYPNVKKIMLYNLQIDQKEEPTSTYIFGTKLLLTLGVEILGKKLDSKIFIPFKTIDEIIDLKNKMRKAPKGNVPILLTKTKTKIEVSGRLFKSGGLSHDPNIGALSIICAVLRQLGWTQKIEITQHGLSQNHVGKTNKFIQISNKLRISLQGLTIPKAEMSNDYWKYDTDGEKLGTIFIHLVVENFTQGYSIFENHAGCEKGYFITKKGEHIPLEKYKDREKYKGGDKEQIVHIPDLILIDFGRSEVINIEGKKYAFRKNGIAELENYDYIEKNYILKHYPKFKILRTVVLYGSNEEEIIEIEIGFLLNEKGQLILGVKAPRLLKEAITNLLDFWN
;
A
#
# COMPACT_ATOMS: atom_id res chain seq x y z
N MET A 1 18.21 8.01 -27.85
CA MET A 1 17.88 6.67 -27.32
C MET A 1 16.49 6.74 -26.69
N ALA A 2 15.68 5.71 -26.87
CA ALA A 2 14.36 5.64 -26.23
C ALA A 2 14.51 5.51 -24.70
N LYS A 3 13.53 6.01 -23.96
CA LYS A 3 13.51 5.97 -22.48
C LYS A 3 12.65 4.80 -22.01
N ASN A 4 12.91 4.29 -20.83
CA ASN A 4 12.08 3.29 -20.17
C ASN A 4 11.09 3.96 -19.21
N LEU A 5 10.01 3.25 -18.90
CA LEU A 5 9.19 3.55 -17.73
C LEU A 5 9.58 2.59 -16.60
N TRP A 6 10.01 3.15 -15.47
CA TRP A 6 10.34 2.38 -14.28
C TRP A 6 9.29 2.60 -13.22
N PHE A 7 8.68 1.52 -12.75
CA PHE A 7 7.73 1.47 -11.66
C PHE A 7 8.45 0.91 -10.44
N LEU A 8 8.75 1.78 -9.47
CA LEU A 8 9.22 1.35 -8.17
C LEU A 8 8.02 1.26 -7.24
N THR A 9 7.79 0.11 -6.61
CA THR A 9 6.59 -0.08 -5.78
C THR A 9 6.86 -0.88 -4.51
N GLU A 10 6.16 -0.53 -3.43
CA GLU A 10 6.09 -1.34 -2.21
C GLU A 10 5.02 -2.45 -2.30
N GLU A 11 4.11 -2.33 -3.26
CA GLU A 11 2.94 -3.18 -3.46
C GLU A 11 3.17 -4.21 -4.58
N ARG A 12 2.27 -5.18 -4.71
CA ARG A 12 2.22 -6.00 -5.93
C ARG A 12 1.73 -5.13 -7.10
N PRO A 13 2.38 -5.16 -8.28
CA PRO A 13 1.87 -4.46 -9.46
C PRO A 13 0.56 -5.10 -9.97
N LYS A 14 -0.54 -4.37 -9.86
CA LYS A 14 -1.87 -4.78 -10.37
C LYS A 14 -2.08 -4.27 -11.79
N LYS A 15 -2.64 -5.09 -12.68
CA LYS A 15 -2.81 -4.74 -14.10
C LYS A 15 -3.67 -3.49 -14.28
N GLU A 16 -4.75 -3.36 -13.52
CA GLU A 16 -5.71 -2.24 -13.59
C GLU A 16 -5.07 -0.91 -13.13
N VAL A 17 -4.20 -1.00 -12.13
CA VAL A 17 -3.39 0.14 -11.64
C VAL A 17 -2.41 0.59 -12.70
N LEU A 18 -1.64 -0.33 -13.27
CA LEU A 18 -0.71 -0.04 -14.36
C LEU A 18 -1.41 0.60 -15.56
N GLN A 19 -2.56 0.04 -15.99
CA GLN A 19 -3.36 0.62 -17.08
C GLN A 19 -3.79 2.06 -16.79
N THR A 20 -4.20 2.35 -15.55
CA THR A 20 -4.60 3.70 -15.16
C THR A 20 -3.40 4.66 -15.20
N ILE A 21 -2.24 4.21 -14.74
CA ILE A 21 -1.00 4.99 -14.76
C ILE A 21 -0.54 5.21 -16.21
N PHE A 22 -0.61 4.22 -17.09
CA PHE A 22 -0.28 4.37 -18.51
C PHE A 22 -1.18 5.38 -19.22
N LYS A 23 -2.49 5.36 -18.95
CA LYS A 23 -3.44 6.36 -19.48
C LYS A 23 -3.11 7.76 -18.98
N LYS A 24 -2.74 7.89 -17.71
CA LYS A 24 -2.29 9.17 -17.12
C LYS A 24 -1.01 9.67 -17.78
N PHE A 25 -0.01 8.79 -17.93
CA PHE A 25 1.25 9.08 -18.60
C PHE A 25 1.03 9.54 -20.04
N ALA A 26 0.25 8.81 -20.82
CA ALA A 26 -0.09 9.15 -22.19
C ALA A 26 -0.73 10.54 -22.30
N LYS A 27 -1.68 10.84 -21.41
CA LYS A 27 -2.36 12.15 -21.36
C LYS A 27 -1.40 13.29 -21.03
N ASP A 28 -0.58 13.13 -19.99
CA ASP A 28 0.31 14.18 -19.52
C ASP A 28 1.43 14.50 -20.51
N TYR A 29 1.92 13.50 -21.24
CA TYR A 29 3.00 13.65 -22.21
C TYR A 29 2.51 13.83 -23.66
N GLY A 30 1.19 13.76 -23.89
CA GLY A 30 0.60 13.86 -25.23
C GLY A 30 1.03 12.72 -26.16
N PHE A 31 1.26 11.51 -25.60
CA PHE A 31 1.71 10.36 -26.37
C PHE A 31 0.55 9.50 -26.84
N ALA A 32 0.61 9.04 -28.08
CA ALA A 32 -0.23 7.95 -28.57
C ALA A 32 0.28 6.63 -27.99
N VAL A 33 -0.61 5.89 -27.32
CA VAL A 33 -0.28 4.61 -26.70
C VAL A 33 -1.31 3.56 -27.07
N PHE A 34 -0.87 2.30 -27.17
CA PHE A 34 -1.74 1.14 -27.25
C PHE A 34 -1.59 0.32 -25.97
N VAL A 35 -2.72 -0.10 -25.40
CA VAL A 35 -2.77 -0.90 -24.17
C VAL A 35 -3.62 -2.12 -24.45
N ASP A 36 -2.96 -3.24 -24.68
CA ASP A 36 -3.56 -4.55 -24.91
C ASP A 36 -3.68 -5.33 -23.58
N THR A 37 -3.78 -6.66 -23.65
CA THR A 37 -3.71 -7.51 -22.47
C THR A 37 -2.34 -7.39 -21.80
N LEU A 38 -2.32 -6.81 -20.61
CA LEU A 38 -1.09 -6.68 -19.84
C LEU A 38 -0.63 -8.02 -19.28
N ARG A 39 0.67 -8.29 -19.43
CA ARG A 39 1.39 -9.37 -18.76
C ARG A 39 2.53 -8.76 -17.94
N ILE A 40 2.77 -9.33 -16.77
CA ILE A 40 3.85 -8.92 -15.86
C ILE A 40 4.63 -10.17 -15.55
N PHE A 41 5.84 -10.29 -16.08
CA PHE A 41 6.64 -11.49 -15.89
C PHE A 41 8.04 -11.18 -15.36
N PRO A 42 8.61 -12.06 -14.53
CA PRO A 42 9.95 -11.89 -14.02
C PRO A 42 10.97 -12.06 -15.15
N ILE A 43 12.00 -11.21 -15.15
CA ILE A 43 13.14 -11.34 -16.04
C ILE A 43 14.12 -12.33 -15.44
N LEU A 44 14.44 -13.38 -16.20
CA LEU A 44 15.44 -14.37 -15.82
C LEU A 44 16.74 -14.19 -16.60
N GLU A 45 17.87 -14.31 -15.90
CA GLU A 45 19.21 -14.45 -16.47
C GLU A 45 19.82 -15.72 -15.88
N ASP A 46 20.31 -16.63 -16.75
CA ASP A 46 20.81 -17.96 -16.33
C ASP A 46 19.83 -18.72 -15.42
N ASN A 47 18.54 -18.71 -15.76
CA ASN A 47 17.44 -19.28 -14.98
C ASN A 47 17.27 -18.69 -13.57
N LYS A 48 17.86 -17.53 -13.28
CA LYS A 48 17.74 -16.81 -12.01
C LYS A 48 16.95 -15.52 -12.18
N PHE A 49 16.06 -15.24 -11.24
CA PHE A 49 15.30 -14.01 -11.21
C PHE A 49 16.19 -12.81 -10.90
N THR A 50 16.15 -11.80 -11.77
CA THR A 50 16.94 -10.57 -11.67
C THR A 50 16.33 -9.53 -10.71
N PHE A 51 15.30 -9.90 -9.95
CA PHE A 51 14.51 -8.98 -9.11
C PHE A 51 13.87 -7.83 -9.90
N THR A 52 13.65 -8.05 -11.19
CA THR A 52 13.06 -7.09 -12.12
C THR A 52 11.98 -7.77 -12.94
N TYR A 53 10.79 -7.16 -13.01
CA TYR A 53 9.71 -7.61 -13.87
C TYR A 53 9.64 -6.73 -15.12
N GLU A 54 9.30 -7.32 -16.27
CA GLU A 54 8.91 -6.59 -17.47
C GLU A 54 7.39 -6.60 -17.62
N VAL A 55 6.83 -5.44 -17.99
CA VAL A 55 5.41 -5.30 -18.32
C VAL A 55 5.28 -5.20 -19.83
N THR A 56 4.52 -6.14 -20.41
CA THR A 56 4.19 -6.14 -21.85
C THR A 56 2.71 -5.90 -22.06
N GLY A 57 2.31 -5.64 -23.32
CA GLY A 57 0.96 -5.19 -23.66
C GLY A 57 0.78 -3.67 -23.58
N PHE A 58 1.86 -2.92 -23.35
CA PHE A 58 1.89 -1.46 -23.50
C PHE A 58 2.84 -1.08 -24.63
N ARG A 59 2.35 -0.33 -25.63
CA ARG A 59 3.18 0.15 -26.75
C ARG A 59 3.11 1.66 -26.87
N CYS A 60 4.29 2.29 -26.87
CA CYS A 60 4.47 3.70 -27.15
C CYS A 60 5.83 3.90 -27.81
N ASN A 61 5.92 4.51 -28.99
CA ASN A 61 7.22 4.68 -29.69
C ASN A 61 8.22 5.60 -28.96
N LYS A 62 7.81 6.21 -27.84
CA LYS A 62 8.68 7.02 -26.97
C LYS A 62 9.16 6.23 -25.73
N VAL A 63 8.57 5.07 -25.46
CA VAL A 63 8.93 4.18 -24.35
C VAL A 63 9.48 2.89 -24.94
N ASP A 64 10.70 2.53 -24.56
CA ASP A 64 11.34 1.28 -25.00
C ASP A 64 10.73 0.11 -24.23
N LYS A 65 10.97 0.06 -22.91
CA LYS A 65 10.42 -0.97 -22.03
C LYS A 65 9.75 -0.38 -20.80
N VAL A 66 8.91 -1.21 -20.18
CA VAL A 66 8.30 -0.92 -18.89
C VAL A 66 8.79 -1.95 -17.87
N TYR A 67 9.45 -1.46 -16.84
CA TYR A 67 10.01 -2.28 -15.78
C TYR A 67 9.31 -2.02 -14.45
N VAL A 68 9.17 -3.08 -13.64
CA VAL A 68 8.71 -2.98 -12.25
C VAL A 68 9.78 -3.56 -11.34
N LYS A 69 10.11 -2.83 -10.27
CA LYS A 69 10.99 -3.31 -9.20
C LYS A 69 10.37 -3.05 -7.83
N THR A 70 10.54 -4.00 -6.93
CA THR A 70 10.08 -3.86 -5.55
C THR A 70 11.06 -3.00 -4.76
N VAL A 71 10.53 -2.04 -4.02
CA VAL A 71 11.28 -1.15 -3.13
C VAL A 71 10.69 -1.18 -1.73
N SER A 72 11.43 -0.62 -0.78
CA SER A 72 10.99 -0.35 0.58
C SER A 72 11.28 1.10 0.95
N GLY A 73 10.37 1.74 1.67
CA GLY A 73 10.53 3.05 2.25
C GLY A 73 11.36 3.04 3.52
N ASN A 74 12.13 4.11 3.74
CA ASN A 74 12.81 4.29 5.04
C ASN A 74 11.87 4.89 6.12
N SER A 75 10.67 5.35 5.73
CA SER A 75 9.63 5.90 6.61
C SER A 75 8.27 5.91 5.85
N SER A 76 7.60 7.05 5.74
CA SER A 76 6.30 7.19 5.07
C SER A 76 6.45 7.22 3.54
N PHE A 77 6.41 6.05 2.89
CA PHE A 77 6.52 5.89 1.44
C PHE A 77 5.17 5.89 0.72
N THR A 78 5.11 6.44 -0.51
CA THR A 78 3.95 6.34 -1.40
C THR A 78 4.03 5.06 -2.21
N ASP A 79 2.93 4.35 -2.39
CA ASP A 79 2.92 2.99 -2.95
C ASP A 79 3.65 2.81 -4.30
N PHE A 80 3.71 3.85 -5.14
CA PHE A 80 4.52 3.86 -6.37
C PHE A 80 5.35 5.14 -6.55
N LEU A 81 6.55 4.99 -7.09
CA LEU A 81 7.31 6.03 -7.77
C LEU A 81 7.52 5.64 -9.24
N ILE A 82 7.20 6.56 -10.15
CA ILE A 82 7.31 6.33 -11.60
C ILE A 82 8.41 7.21 -12.16
N PHE A 83 9.34 6.62 -12.91
CA PHE A 83 10.41 7.33 -13.60
C PHE A 83 10.30 7.14 -15.11
N TYR A 84 10.68 8.17 -15.86
CA TYR A 84 10.73 8.12 -17.32
C TYR A 84 12.12 8.52 -17.82
N GLN A 85 13.00 7.52 -17.85
CA GLN A 85 14.44 7.67 -18.07
C GLN A 85 15.02 6.39 -18.67
N LYS A 86 16.25 6.46 -19.19
CA LYS A 86 16.90 5.32 -19.83
C LYS A 86 17.33 4.28 -18.79
N ASP A 87 18.15 4.70 -17.85
CA ASP A 87 18.83 3.80 -16.91
C ASP A 87 17.98 3.54 -15.65
N GLU A 88 18.31 2.47 -14.92
CA GLU A 88 17.64 2.11 -13.68
C GLU A 88 17.68 3.28 -12.66
N PRO A 89 16.55 3.62 -12.00
CA PRO A 89 16.51 4.74 -11.07
C PRO A 89 17.49 4.62 -9.90
N THR A 90 18.09 5.74 -9.55
CA THR A 90 18.90 5.91 -8.34
C THR A 90 18.26 6.94 -7.41
N LEU A 91 18.76 7.05 -6.18
CA LEU A 91 18.24 8.02 -5.20
C LEU A 91 18.42 9.49 -5.62
N LYS A 92 19.27 9.75 -6.63
CA LYS A 92 19.51 11.08 -7.19
C LYS A 92 18.49 11.47 -8.26
N ASP A 93 17.75 10.50 -8.80
CA ASP A 93 16.79 10.74 -9.86
C ASP A 93 15.46 11.25 -9.28
N GLU A 94 14.76 12.08 -10.07
CA GLU A 94 13.46 12.63 -9.70
C GLU A 94 12.34 11.86 -10.41
N PRO A 95 11.38 11.27 -9.68
CA PRO A 95 10.24 10.59 -10.27
C PRO A 95 9.31 11.60 -10.95
N ILE A 96 8.66 11.16 -12.03
CA ILE A 96 7.62 11.94 -12.70
C ILE A 96 6.30 11.87 -11.93
N TYR A 97 6.02 10.75 -11.26
CA TYR A 97 4.84 10.55 -10.44
C TYR A 97 5.20 9.91 -9.10
N ALA A 98 4.50 10.35 -8.07
CA ALA A 98 4.42 9.65 -6.80
C ALA A 98 2.96 9.36 -6.49
N ILE A 99 2.64 8.08 -6.35
CA ILE A 99 1.28 7.58 -6.35
C ILE A 99 1.03 6.82 -5.07
N GLU A 100 -0.02 7.22 -4.36
CA GLU A 100 -0.60 6.44 -3.29
C GLU A 100 -1.83 5.71 -3.83
N GLU A 101 -1.85 4.38 -3.76
CA GLU A 101 -2.99 3.56 -4.17
C GLU A 101 -3.91 3.32 -2.97
N THR A 102 -5.22 3.33 -3.20
CA THR A 102 -6.15 2.70 -2.28
C THR A 102 -7.32 2.05 -2.97
N LYS A 103 -7.76 0.90 -2.47
CA LYS A 103 -9.07 0.36 -2.85
C LYS A 103 -10.23 0.87 -1.98
N THR A 104 -9.93 1.54 -0.86
CA THR A 104 -10.92 1.86 0.17
C THR A 104 -11.78 3.04 -0.24
N ASP A 105 -13.09 2.81 -0.32
CA ASP A 105 -14.07 3.88 -0.46
C ASP A 105 -14.48 4.47 0.91
N ASP A 106 -15.04 5.69 0.92
CA ASP A 106 -15.51 6.29 2.17
C ASP A 106 -16.73 5.57 2.77
N LYS A 107 -17.39 4.72 1.99
CA LYS A 107 -18.38 3.73 2.42
C LYS A 107 -17.83 2.74 3.45
N GLU A 108 -16.61 2.24 3.24
CA GLU A 108 -16.00 1.21 4.11
C GLU A 108 -15.28 1.82 5.31
N SER A 109 -14.49 2.87 5.10
CA SER A 109 -13.80 3.57 6.20
C SER A 109 -13.53 5.03 5.87
N ARG A 110 -14.35 5.91 6.43
CA ARG A 110 -14.28 7.37 6.26
C ARG A 110 -12.89 7.96 6.52
N ASN A 111 -12.21 7.47 7.57
CA ASN A 111 -10.92 8.01 8.00
C ASN A 111 -9.74 7.33 7.30
N THR A 112 -9.85 6.02 6.99
CA THR A 112 -8.78 5.27 6.32
C THR A 112 -8.72 5.61 4.83
N GLY A 113 -9.86 5.87 4.18
CA GLY A 113 -9.92 6.18 2.76
C GLY A 113 -9.30 7.53 2.36
N VAL A 114 -9.00 8.42 3.32
CA VAL A 114 -8.34 9.71 3.05
C VAL A 114 -7.25 10.02 4.07
N TYR A 115 -7.62 10.30 5.32
CA TYR A 115 -6.68 10.91 6.26
C TYR A 115 -5.46 10.07 6.57
N GLN A 116 -5.61 8.75 6.71
CA GLN A 116 -4.48 7.86 7.04
C GLN A 116 -3.34 7.93 6.01
N ARG A 117 -3.65 8.32 4.78
CA ARG A 117 -2.71 8.35 3.64
C ARG A 117 -2.11 9.74 3.41
N CYS A 118 -2.78 10.78 3.88
CA CYS A 118 -2.38 12.18 3.67
C CYS A 118 -0.95 12.51 4.13
N SER A 119 -0.40 11.85 5.15
CA SER A 119 0.98 12.14 5.59
C SER A 119 2.02 11.79 4.53
N LYS A 120 1.77 10.79 3.68
CA LYS A 120 2.71 10.37 2.62
C LYS A 120 2.97 11.49 1.61
N PHE A 121 1.93 12.24 1.22
CA PHE A 121 2.06 13.39 0.32
C PHE A 121 2.79 14.59 0.93
N VAL A 122 2.67 14.78 2.25
CA VAL A 122 3.43 15.81 2.98
C VAL A 122 4.90 15.38 3.11
N PHE A 123 5.12 14.09 3.36
CA PHE A 123 6.45 13.52 3.54
C PHE A 123 7.27 13.58 2.24
N ILE A 124 6.71 13.09 1.13
CA ILE A 124 7.41 13.01 -0.15
C ILE A 124 7.79 14.39 -0.72
N GLN A 125 6.99 15.42 -0.44
CA GLN A 125 7.29 16.79 -0.87
C GLN A 125 8.62 17.32 -0.30
N SER A 126 9.13 16.72 0.78
CA SER A 126 10.44 17.06 1.34
C SER A 126 11.61 16.46 0.55
N TYR A 127 11.35 15.41 -0.24
CA TYR A 127 12.34 14.71 -1.06
C TYR A 127 12.28 15.13 -2.52
N TYR A 128 11.07 15.20 -3.07
CA TYR A 128 10.82 15.55 -4.46
C TYR A 128 9.80 16.69 -4.51
N PRO A 129 10.24 17.96 -4.42
CA PRO A 129 9.33 19.11 -4.35
C PRO A 129 8.47 19.28 -5.62
N ASN A 130 8.97 18.84 -6.78
CA ASN A 130 8.30 19.02 -8.07
C ASN A 130 7.60 17.76 -8.57
N VAL A 131 7.65 16.65 -7.83
CA VAL A 131 6.96 15.42 -8.23
C VAL A 131 5.46 15.67 -8.31
N LYS A 132 4.84 15.15 -9.37
CA LYS A 132 3.38 15.14 -9.44
C LYS A 132 2.84 14.08 -8.50
N LYS A 133 2.10 14.53 -7.49
CA LYS A 133 1.48 13.69 -6.46
C LYS A 133 0.11 13.21 -6.93
N ILE A 134 -0.15 11.92 -6.79
CA ILE A 134 -1.40 11.30 -7.24
C ILE A 134 -1.95 10.41 -6.12
N MET A 135 -3.23 10.57 -5.81
CA MET A 135 -4.00 9.62 -5.03
C MET A 135 -4.86 8.81 -5.98
N LEU A 136 -4.55 7.52 -6.13
CA LEU A 136 -5.20 6.60 -7.05
C LEU A 136 -6.19 5.70 -6.29
N TYR A 137 -7.47 5.81 -6.62
CA TYR A 137 -8.50 4.93 -6.08
C TYR A 137 -8.73 3.73 -7.01
N ASN A 138 -8.22 2.55 -6.65
CA ASN A 138 -8.45 1.30 -7.36
C ASN A 138 -9.68 0.58 -6.77
N LEU A 139 -10.86 1.16 -6.97
CA LEU A 139 -12.10 0.67 -6.35
C LEU A 139 -12.52 -0.69 -6.95
N GLN A 140 -12.71 -1.68 -6.08
CA GLN A 140 -13.25 -3.00 -6.44
C GLN A 140 -14.73 -3.16 -6.02
N ILE A 141 -15.31 -2.10 -5.46
CA ILE A 141 -16.71 -1.98 -5.06
C ILE A 141 -17.25 -0.62 -5.51
N ASP A 142 -18.57 -0.48 -5.55
CA ASP A 142 -19.21 0.77 -5.98
C ASP A 142 -18.82 1.96 -5.08
N GLN A 143 -18.45 3.05 -5.74
CA GLN A 143 -18.23 4.34 -5.08
C GLN A 143 -19.53 4.82 -4.44
N LYS A 144 -19.44 5.35 -3.22
CA LYS A 144 -20.57 6.03 -2.60
C LYS A 144 -21.05 7.22 -3.42
N GLU A 145 -22.36 7.32 -3.62
CA GLU A 145 -22.98 8.45 -4.34
C GLU A 145 -22.79 9.78 -3.60
N GLU A 146 -23.12 9.82 -2.31
CA GLU A 146 -22.98 11.03 -1.48
C GLU A 146 -21.73 10.99 -0.60
N PRO A 147 -20.72 11.84 -0.89
CA PRO A 147 -19.48 11.84 -0.13
C PRO A 147 -19.70 12.34 1.30
N THR A 148 -19.04 11.69 2.26
CA THR A 148 -19.07 12.15 3.65
C THR A 148 -18.33 13.48 3.84
N SER A 149 -18.71 14.27 4.86
CA SER A 149 -18.01 15.53 5.17
C SER A 149 -16.52 15.34 5.44
N THR A 150 -16.13 14.19 6.02
CA THR A 150 -14.73 13.81 6.20
C THR A 150 -14.01 13.64 4.86
N TYR A 151 -14.63 12.92 3.93
CA TYR A 151 -14.08 12.73 2.59
C TYR A 151 -13.94 14.04 1.83
N ILE A 152 -14.98 14.90 1.88
CA ILE A 152 -14.96 16.24 1.28
C ILE A 152 -13.79 17.06 1.84
N PHE A 153 -13.70 17.19 3.18
CA PHE A 153 -12.65 18.00 3.80
C PHE A 153 -11.24 17.49 3.48
N GLY A 154 -11.00 16.18 3.63
CA GLY A 154 -9.71 15.58 3.33
C GLY A 154 -9.32 15.67 1.85
N THR A 155 -10.26 15.48 0.94
CA THR A 155 -10.00 15.59 -0.50
C THR A 155 -9.71 17.03 -0.90
N LYS A 156 -10.45 18.02 -0.36
CA LYS A 156 -10.13 19.44 -0.61
C LYS A 156 -8.74 19.80 -0.10
N LEU A 157 -8.30 19.25 1.04
CA LEU A 157 -6.92 19.43 1.51
C LEU A 157 -5.88 18.83 0.56
N LEU A 158 -6.12 17.61 0.05
CA LEU A 158 -5.27 16.96 -0.96
C LEU A 158 -5.16 17.81 -2.23
N LEU A 159 -6.29 18.26 -2.77
CA LEU A 159 -6.33 19.12 -3.95
C LEU A 159 -5.61 20.45 -3.72
N THR A 160 -5.75 21.04 -2.52
CA THR A 160 -5.03 22.26 -2.15
C THR A 160 -3.52 22.01 -2.12
N LEU A 161 -3.08 20.82 -1.67
CA LEU A 161 -1.67 20.41 -1.71
C LEU A 161 -1.17 20.03 -3.12
N GLY A 162 -1.98 20.19 -4.16
CA GLY A 162 -1.65 19.86 -5.54
C GLY A 162 -1.64 18.35 -5.82
N VAL A 163 -2.33 17.54 -5.01
CA VAL A 163 -2.49 16.11 -5.26
C VAL A 163 -3.62 15.89 -6.26
N GLU A 164 -3.32 15.22 -7.38
CA GLU A 164 -4.34 14.80 -8.33
C GLU A 164 -5.08 13.54 -7.83
N ILE A 165 -6.38 13.44 -8.12
CA ILE A 165 -7.20 12.27 -7.76
C ILE A 165 -7.54 11.47 -9.02
N LEU A 166 -7.22 10.18 -9.02
CA LEU A 166 -7.55 9.24 -10.10
C LEU A 166 -8.44 8.10 -9.59
N GLY A 167 -9.18 7.45 -10.49
CA GLY A 167 -10.00 6.27 -10.16
C GLY A 167 -11.30 6.55 -9.39
N LYS A 168 -11.63 7.82 -9.16
CA LYS A 168 -12.91 8.28 -8.61
C LYS A 168 -13.51 9.42 -9.41
N LYS A 169 -14.84 9.48 -9.43
CA LYS A 169 -15.56 10.64 -9.94
C LYS A 169 -15.68 11.68 -8.82
N LEU A 170 -15.22 12.89 -9.10
CA LEU A 170 -15.33 14.03 -8.19
C LEU A 170 -16.29 15.06 -8.80
N ASP A 171 -17.28 15.49 -8.01
CA ASP A 171 -18.08 16.65 -8.36
C ASP A 171 -17.22 17.93 -8.29
N SER A 172 -16.96 18.51 -9.47
CA SER A 172 -16.22 19.76 -9.63
C SER A 172 -16.76 20.95 -8.82
N LYS A 173 -18.04 20.93 -8.41
CA LYS A 173 -18.64 21.98 -7.58
C LYS A 173 -18.34 21.81 -6.09
N ILE A 174 -18.09 20.58 -5.64
CA ILE A 174 -17.83 20.24 -4.23
C ILE A 174 -16.31 20.22 -3.96
N PHE A 175 -15.57 19.56 -4.84
CA PHE A 175 -14.15 19.27 -4.67
C PHE A 175 -13.28 20.36 -5.30
N ILE A 176 -13.36 21.56 -4.71
CA ILE A 176 -12.56 22.72 -5.11
C ILE A 176 -11.42 22.91 -4.09
N PRO A 177 -10.16 23.16 -4.50
CA PRO A 177 -9.09 23.53 -3.57
C PRO A 177 -9.49 24.70 -2.66
N PHE A 178 -9.01 24.69 -1.42
CA PHE A 178 -9.14 25.84 -0.54
C PHE A 178 -8.29 27.00 -1.04
N LYS A 179 -8.82 28.21 -0.94
CA LYS A 179 -8.11 29.45 -1.31
C LYS A 179 -7.58 30.19 -0.09
N THR A 180 -8.22 30.03 1.06
CA THR A 180 -7.86 30.75 2.28
C THR A 180 -7.87 29.84 3.50
N ILE A 181 -7.13 30.24 4.53
CA ILE A 181 -7.10 29.55 5.83
C ILE A 181 -8.50 29.55 6.47
N ASP A 182 -9.26 30.62 6.30
CA ASP A 182 -10.58 30.77 6.94
C ASP A 182 -11.60 29.80 6.35
N GLU A 183 -11.52 29.49 5.05
CA GLU A 183 -12.35 28.43 4.44
C GLU A 183 -12.11 27.04 5.07
N ILE A 184 -10.87 26.74 5.47
CA ILE A 184 -10.52 25.47 6.13
C ILE A 184 -11.13 25.43 7.51
N ILE A 185 -10.95 26.50 8.29
CA ILE A 185 -11.46 26.63 9.66
C ILE A 185 -12.98 26.53 9.65
N ASP A 186 -13.64 27.29 8.79
CA ASP A 186 -15.10 27.35 8.69
C ASP A 186 -15.68 25.99 8.29
N LEU A 187 -15.12 25.36 7.25
CA LEU A 187 -15.63 24.06 6.82
C LEU A 187 -15.41 23.01 7.92
N LYS A 188 -14.25 23.01 8.57
CA LYS A 188 -13.94 22.02 9.61
C LYS A 188 -14.81 22.19 10.84
N ASN A 189 -15.02 23.43 11.30
CA ASN A 189 -15.76 23.73 12.51
C ASN A 189 -17.29 23.51 12.33
N LYS A 190 -17.80 23.57 11.09
CA LYS A 190 -19.20 23.23 10.76
C LYS A 190 -19.46 21.72 10.72
N MET A 191 -18.42 20.88 10.64
CA MET A 191 -18.60 19.42 10.61
C MET A 191 -19.11 18.90 11.95
N ARG A 192 -19.88 17.80 11.90
CA ARG A 192 -20.29 17.05 13.10
C ARG A 192 -19.06 16.68 13.94
N LYS A 193 -19.10 17.03 15.23
CA LYS A 193 -18.04 16.69 16.19
C LYS A 193 -17.96 15.18 16.42
N ALA A 194 -16.78 14.74 16.87
CA ALA A 194 -16.55 13.36 17.26
C ALA A 194 -17.52 12.93 18.38
N PRO A 195 -17.87 11.63 18.49
CA PRO A 195 -18.69 11.12 19.58
C PRO A 195 -18.14 11.50 20.96
N LYS A 196 -19.03 11.58 21.97
CA LYS A 196 -18.65 11.91 23.35
C LYS A 196 -17.51 11.00 23.83
N GLY A 197 -16.46 11.60 24.40
CA GLY A 197 -15.24 10.90 24.83
C GLY A 197 -14.10 10.86 23.81
N ASN A 198 -14.32 11.33 22.57
CA ASN A 198 -13.24 11.54 21.58
C ASN A 198 -12.83 13.00 21.48
N VAL A 199 -11.57 13.23 21.09
CA VAL A 199 -11.02 14.56 20.81
C VAL A 199 -11.38 14.94 19.36
N PRO A 200 -12.22 15.96 19.13
CA PRO A 200 -12.48 16.45 17.78
C PRO A 200 -11.25 17.21 17.25
N ILE A 201 -11.10 17.23 15.93
CA ILE A 201 -10.16 18.14 15.27
C ILE A 201 -10.88 19.47 15.07
N LEU A 202 -10.38 20.52 15.72
CA LEU A 202 -10.89 21.89 15.66
C LEU A 202 -9.71 22.83 15.39
N LEU A 203 -9.98 23.92 14.69
CA LEU A 203 -8.98 24.94 14.39
C LEU A 203 -9.40 26.27 15.03
N THR A 204 -8.48 26.87 15.78
CA THR A 204 -8.65 28.19 16.39
C THR A 204 -7.50 29.09 15.95
N LYS A 205 -7.84 30.20 15.26
CA LYS A 205 -6.86 31.15 14.72
C LYS A 205 -6.83 32.42 15.57
N THR A 206 -5.63 32.86 15.92
CA THR A 206 -5.35 34.19 16.46
C THR A 206 -4.38 34.93 15.53
N LYS A 207 -3.93 36.13 15.90
CA LYS A 207 -2.91 36.86 15.12
C LYS A 207 -1.55 36.15 15.09
N THR A 208 -1.21 35.39 16.13
CA THR A 208 0.14 34.84 16.35
C THR A 208 0.21 33.31 16.32
N LYS A 209 -0.93 32.63 16.35
CA LYS A 209 -0.97 31.17 16.33
C LYS A 209 -2.25 30.61 15.71
N ILE A 210 -2.13 29.41 15.13
CA ILE A 210 -3.26 28.52 14.88
C ILE A 210 -3.10 27.31 15.78
N GLU A 211 -4.10 27.05 16.60
CA GLU A 211 -4.20 25.81 17.37
C GLU A 211 -5.01 24.80 16.58
N VAL A 212 -4.51 23.56 16.51
CA VAL A 212 -5.20 22.44 15.89
C VAL A 212 -5.35 21.33 16.92
N SER A 213 -6.57 21.09 17.40
CA SER A 213 -6.79 19.98 18.34
C SER A 213 -6.74 18.64 17.62
N GLY A 214 -6.28 17.59 18.29
CA GLY A 214 -6.40 16.23 17.74
C GLY A 214 -5.57 15.21 18.50
N ARG A 215 -6.19 14.07 18.82
CA ARG A 215 -5.53 12.96 19.52
C ARG A 215 -4.43 12.34 18.66
N LEU A 216 -3.22 12.21 19.19
CA LEU A 216 -2.10 11.49 18.57
C LEU A 216 -1.74 10.21 19.34
N PHE A 217 -2.09 10.14 20.63
CA PHE A 217 -1.82 9.00 21.48
C PHE A 217 -2.74 7.79 21.19
N LYS A 218 -2.12 6.64 20.96
CA LYS A 218 -2.77 5.33 20.84
C LYS A 218 -1.78 4.24 21.27
N SER A 219 -2.27 3.17 21.90
CA SER A 219 -1.48 1.99 22.24
C SER A 219 -0.10 2.28 22.90
N GLY A 220 -0.05 3.23 23.84
CA GLY A 220 1.19 3.54 24.56
C GLY A 220 2.15 4.52 23.87
N GLY A 221 1.80 5.11 22.73
CA GLY A 221 2.68 6.06 22.06
C GLY A 221 2.02 6.93 20.98
N LEU A 222 2.84 7.64 20.22
CA LEU A 222 2.44 8.46 19.08
C LEU A 222 2.14 7.57 17.86
N SER A 223 0.93 7.01 17.79
CA SER A 223 0.56 5.98 16.81
C SER A 223 -0.89 6.07 16.30
N HIS A 224 -1.58 7.19 16.50
CA HIS A 224 -2.94 7.38 15.97
C HIS A 224 -2.92 7.73 14.46
N ASP A 225 -2.65 6.77 13.58
CA ASP A 225 -2.38 6.98 12.15
C ASP A 225 -3.38 7.89 11.41
N PRO A 226 -4.71 7.73 11.53
CA PRO A 226 -5.63 8.64 10.84
C PRO A 226 -5.47 10.11 11.24
N ASN A 227 -5.17 10.38 12.52
CA ASN A 227 -4.99 11.75 12.99
C ASN A 227 -3.58 12.26 12.67
N ILE A 228 -2.56 11.39 12.67
CA ILE A 228 -1.24 11.74 12.18
C ILE A 228 -1.35 12.28 10.75
N GLY A 229 -2.01 11.55 9.87
CA GLY A 229 -2.20 11.99 8.49
C GLY A 229 -3.08 13.24 8.36
N ALA A 230 -4.23 13.31 9.07
CA ALA A 230 -5.10 14.48 9.07
C ALA A 230 -4.40 15.76 9.54
N LEU A 231 -3.74 15.71 10.71
CA LEU A 231 -3.04 16.86 11.28
C LEU A 231 -1.85 17.28 10.41
N SER A 232 -1.13 16.32 9.83
CA SER A 232 -0.01 16.60 8.92
C SER A 232 -0.48 17.41 7.71
N ILE A 233 -1.54 16.98 7.03
CA ILE A 233 -2.01 17.67 5.82
C ILE A 233 -2.71 18.99 6.13
N ILE A 234 -3.46 19.09 7.24
CA ILE A 234 -4.02 20.38 7.68
C ILE A 234 -2.87 21.38 7.86
N CYS A 235 -1.83 21.01 8.61
CA CYS A 235 -0.70 21.91 8.84
C CYS A 235 0.06 22.24 7.55
N ALA A 236 0.26 21.27 6.66
CA ALA A 236 0.92 21.49 5.38
C ALA A 236 0.15 22.49 4.50
N VAL A 237 -1.18 22.34 4.42
CA VAL A 237 -2.03 23.27 3.66
C VAL A 237 -2.06 24.65 4.31
N LEU A 238 -2.10 24.76 5.64
CA LEU A 238 -1.99 26.06 6.32
C LEU A 238 -0.68 26.77 5.94
N ARG A 239 0.45 26.05 5.86
CA ARG A 239 1.73 26.59 5.40
C ARG A 239 1.66 27.01 3.93
N GLN A 240 1.08 26.19 3.06
CA GLN A 240 0.95 26.49 1.64
C GLN A 240 0.08 27.72 1.37
N LEU A 241 -0.96 27.95 2.17
CA LEU A 241 -1.80 29.14 2.11
C LEU A 241 -1.18 30.37 2.82
N GLY A 242 0.11 30.32 3.14
CA GLY A 242 0.89 31.47 3.60
C GLY A 242 0.91 31.68 5.12
N TRP A 243 0.43 30.73 5.94
CA TRP A 243 0.58 30.86 7.39
C TRP A 243 2.06 30.72 7.80
N THR A 244 2.67 31.79 8.28
CA THR A 244 4.08 31.81 8.72
C THR A 244 4.25 31.74 10.25
N GLN A 245 3.19 32.05 11.00
CA GLN A 245 3.22 32.10 12.46
C GLN A 245 3.11 30.70 13.08
N LYS A 246 3.02 30.61 14.42
CA LYS A 246 3.02 29.33 15.14
C LYS A 246 1.82 28.44 14.71
N ILE A 247 2.07 27.14 14.55
CA ILE A 247 1.02 26.11 14.53
C ILE A 247 1.27 25.20 15.72
N GLU A 248 0.26 25.00 16.56
CA GLU A 248 0.37 24.21 17.78
C GLU A 248 -0.71 23.13 17.81
N ILE A 249 -0.29 21.87 17.96
CA ILE A 249 -1.22 20.77 18.18
C ILE A 249 -1.60 20.72 19.65
N THR A 250 -2.89 20.69 19.94
CA THR A 250 -3.45 20.63 21.29
C THR A 250 -4.24 19.33 21.48
N GLN A 251 -4.51 18.95 22.74
CA GLN A 251 -5.32 17.75 23.06
C GLN A 251 -4.79 16.44 22.44
N HIS A 252 -3.46 16.34 22.25
CA HIS A 252 -2.83 15.18 21.61
C HIS A 252 -2.75 13.94 22.50
N GLY A 253 -2.84 14.10 23.83
CA GLY A 253 -2.79 13.01 24.81
C GLY A 253 -1.41 12.38 24.97
N LEU A 254 -0.35 13.08 24.57
CA LEU A 254 1.04 12.60 24.65
C LEU A 254 1.73 13.21 25.88
N SER A 255 2.71 12.50 26.42
CA SER A 255 3.72 12.98 27.36
C SER A 255 5.09 12.97 26.69
N GLN A 256 6.10 13.59 27.33
CA GLN A 256 7.42 13.82 26.72
C GLN A 256 8.12 12.52 26.28
N ASN A 257 7.93 11.43 27.01
CA ASN A 257 8.46 10.10 26.69
C ASN A 257 7.90 9.50 25.37
N HIS A 258 6.76 9.98 24.87
CA HIS A 258 6.18 9.52 23.61
C HIS A 258 6.75 10.24 22.37
N VAL A 259 7.55 11.30 22.56
CA VAL A 259 8.02 12.19 21.49
C VAL A 259 9.44 11.79 21.07
N GLY A 260 9.54 10.83 20.15
CA GLY A 260 10.82 10.31 19.65
C GLY A 260 11.23 10.91 18.29
N LYS A 261 12.56 11.07 18.09
CA LYS A 261 13.14 11.64 16.85
C LYS A 261 12.86 10.82 15.58
N THR A 262 12.60 9.53 15.70
CA THR A 262 12.36 8.62 14.57
C THR A 262 10.90 8.58 14.14
N ASN A 263 9.99 9.20 14.89
CA ASN A 263 8.57 9.15 14.58
C ASN A 263 8.24 10.06 13.38
N LYS A 264 7.49 9.52 12.39
CA LYS A 264 7.10 10.24 11.17
C LYS A 264 6.43 11.59 11.43
N PHE A 265 5.56 11.68 12.45
CA PHE A 265 4.88 12.94 12.76
C PHE A 265 5.84 13.97 13.35
N ILE A 266 6.85 13.53 14.09
CA ILE A 266 7.88 14.41 14.66
C ILE A 266 8.81 14.93 13.57
N GLN A 267 9.17 14.10 12.59
CA GLN A 267 9.89 14.53 11.38
C GLN A 267 9.09 15.57 10.59
N ILE A 268 7.81 15.30 10.33
CA ILE A 268 6.89 16.26 9.68
C ILE A 268 6.79 17.56 10.50
N SER A 269 6.71 17.46 11.83
CA SER A 269 6.61 18.62 12.72
C SER A 269 7.84 19.51 12.64
N ASN A 270 9.04 18.92 12.59
CA ASN A 270 10.28 19.66 12.35
C ASN A 270 10.24 20.40 11.01
N LYS A 271 9.83 19.73 9.93
CA LYS A 271 9.76 20.33 8.58
C LYS A 271 8.75 21.46 8.48
N LEU A 272 7.57 21.29 9.08
CA LEU A 272 6.46 22.26 9.01
C LEU A 272 6.45 23.28 10.16
N ARG A 273 7.44 23.23 11.07
CA ARG A 273 7.51 24.06 12.28
C ARG A 273 6.22 24.00 13.10
N ILE A 274 5.78 22.77 13.40
CA ILE A 274 4.62 22.48 14.24
C ILE A 274 5.12 22.28 15.67
N SER A 275 4.43 22.81 16.68
CA SER A 275 4.69 22.52 18.09
C SER A 275 3.63 21.59 18.69
N LEU A 276 3.96 20.93 19.79
CA LEU A 276 3.03 20.15 20.62
C LEU A 276 2.83 20.90 21.93
N GLN A 277 1.57 21.14 22.31
CA GLN A 277 1.25 21.90 23.52
C GLN A 277 1.87 21.27 24.77
N GLY A 278 2.69 22.04 25.48
CA GLY A 278 3.32 21.59 26.73
C GLY A 278 4.43 20.55 26.57
N LEU A 279 4.88 20.26 25.34
CA LEU A 279 5.96 19.31 25.06
C LEU A 279 7.07 19.96 24.25
N THR A 280 8.31 19.49 24.48
CA THR A 280 9.45 19.86 23.64
C THR A 280 9.58 18.87 22.50
N ILE A 281 9.61 19.37 21.28
CA ILE A 281 9.86 18.55 20.10
C ILE A 281 11.37 18.42 19.90
N PRO A 282 11.93 17.20 19.90
CA PRO A 282 13.34 17.01 19.59
C PRO A 282 13.63 17.39 18.15
N LYS A 283 14.85 17.88 17.90
CA LYS A 283 15.35 18.04 16.53
C LYS A 283 15.36 16.65 15.86
N ALA A 284 14.57 16.51 14.80
CA ALA A 284 14.48 15.29 14.02
C ALA A 284 14.83 15.60 12.58
N GLU A 285 15.77 14.83 12.02
CA GLU A 285 16.14 14.89 10.62
C GLU A 285 15.48 13.73 9.88
N MET A 286 15.05 14.01 8.65
CA MET A 286 14.56 12.98 7.74
C MET A 286 15.77 12.25 7.17
N SER A 287 15.64 10.94 6.90
CA SER A 287 16.65 10.19 6.14
C SER A 287 16.92 10.92 4.83
N ASN A 288 18.17 10.97 4.36
CA ASN A 288 18.48 11.47 3.02
C ASN A 288 17.89 10.57 1.93
N ASP A 289 17.81 9.27 2.23
CA ASP A 289 17.31 8.27 1.31
C ASP A 289 15.80 8.08 1.59
N TYR A 290 14.97 8.31 0.58
CA TYR A 290 13.52 8.12 0.70
C TYR A 290 13.11 6.65 0.64
N TRP A 291 13.77 5.91 -0.25
CA TRP A 291 13.50 4.50 -0.56
C TRP A 291 14.81 3.73 -0.71
N LYS A 292 14.71 2.40 -0.82
CA LYS A 292 15.79 1.50 -1.23
C LYS A 292 15.20 0.33 -2.02
N TYR A 293 15.98 -0.30 -2.89
CA TYR A 293 15.56 -1.58 -3.46
C TYR A 293 15.35 -2.60 -2.34
N ASP A 294 14.26 -3.36 -2.44
CA ASP A 294 13.95 -4.36 -1.44
C ASP A 294 14.75 -5.63 -1.73
N THR A 295 15.67 -5.96 -0.83
CA THR A 295 16.50 -7.16 -0.88
C THR A 295 16.19 -8.14 0.23
N ASP A 296 15.27 -7.79 1.15
CA ASP A 296 15.11 -8.51 2.41
C ASP A 296 13.65 -8.87 2.72
N GLY A 297 12.67 -8.24 2.07
CA GLY A 297 11.25 -8.37 2.38
C GLY A 297 10.68 -9.74 2.05
N GLU A 298 9.95 -10.35 2.99
CA GLU A 298 9.30 -11.66 2.76
C GLU A 298 8.25 -11.61 1.63
N LYS A 299 7.68 -10.42 1.37
CA LYS A 299 6.76 -10.16 0.26
C LYS A 299 7.35 -10.51 -1.12
N LEU A 300 8.67 -10.49 -1.27
CA LEU A 300 9.32 -10.78 -2.55
C LEU A 300 8.97 -12.19 -3.06
N GLY A 301 8.97 -13.19 -2.18
CA GLY A 301 8.63 -14.57 -2.55
C GLY A 301 7.16 -14.74 -2.90
N THR A 302 6.25 -14.17 -2.10
CA THR A 302 4.81 -14.31 -2.35
C THR A 302 4.33 -13.48 -3.54
N ILE A 303 4.86 -12.27 -3.77
CA ILE A 303 4.61 -11.47 -4.98
C ILE A 303 5.11 -12.21 -6.22
N PHE A 304 6.31 -12.78 -6.17
CA PHE A 304 6.85 -13.56 -7.27
C PHE A 304 5.91 -14.72 -7.65
N ILE A 305 5.52 -15.55 -6.67
CA ILE A 305 4.60 -16.68 -6.93
C ILE A 305 3.24 -16.22 -7.46
N HIS A 306 2.69 -15.14 -6.90
CA HIS A 306 1.44 -14.56 -7.39
C HIS A 306 1.56 -14.21 -8.89
N LEU A 307 2.58 -13.44 -9.27
CA LEU A 307 2.76 -12.99 -10.64
C LEU A 307 3.06 -14.14 -11.60
N VAL A 308 3.88 -15.11 -11.21
CA VAL A 308 4.20 -16.25 -12.09
C VAL A 308 2.97 -17.12 -12.31
N VAL A 309 2.20 -17.42 -11.26
CA VAL A 309 0.97 -18.22 -11.41
C VAL A 309 -0.02 -17.55 -12.35
N GLU A 310 -0.31 -16.26 -12.16
CA GLU A 310 -1.29 -15.53 -12.99
C GLU A 310 -0.85 -15.31 -14.45
N ASN A 311 0.45 -15.38 -14.74
CA ASN A 311 0.97 -15.12 -16.08
C ASN A 311 1.37 -16.39 -16.84
N PHE A 312 1.72 -17.48 -16.13
CA PHE A 312 2.23 -18.71 -16.73
C PHE A 312 1.35 -19.94 -16.50
N THR A 313 0.19 -19.79 -15.85
CA THR A 313 -0.77 -20.91 -15.67
C THR A 313 -2.20 -20.44 -15.89
N GLN A 314 -3.17 -21.36 -15.74
CA GLN A 314 -4.60 -21.03 -15.65
C GLN A 314 -5.07 -20.74 -14.21
N GLY A 315 -4.16 -20.81 -13.23
CA GLY A 315 -4.46 -20.42 -11.87
C GLY A 315 -4.49 -18.91 -11.69
N TYR A 316 -5.20 -18.46 -10.66
CA TYR A 316 -5.27 -17.04 -10.31
C TYR A 316 -5.43 -16.83 -8.81
N SER A 317 -5.18 -15.61 -8.35
CA SER A 317 -5.36 -15.25 -6.94
C SER A 317 -6.83 -14.96 -6.63
N ILE A 318 -7.35 -15.57 -5.58
CA ILE A 318 -8.67 -15.25 -5.02
C ILE A 318 -8.57 -14.47 -3.71
N PHE A 319 -7.37 -14.23 -3.19
CA PHE A 319 -7.10 -13.34 -2.06
C PHE A 319 -5.60 -13.04 -1.97
N GLU A 320 -5.25 -11.81 -1.62
CA GLU A 320 -3.86 -11.38 -1.38
C GLU A 320 -3.75 -10.51 -0.12
N ASN A 321 -2.65 -10.66 0.61
CA ASN A 321 -2.26 -9.87 1.78
C ASN A 321 -0.74 -9.93 1.96
N HIS A 322 0.02 -9.77 0.88
CA HIS A 322 1.49 -9.80 0.93
C HIS A 322 2.02 -8.89 2.05
N ALA A 323 3.02 -9.35 2.79
CA ALA A 323 3.53 -8.64 3.97
C ALA A 323 3.78 -7.14 3.70
N GLY A 324 3.10 -6.28 4.47
CA GLY A 324 3.21 -4.82 4.35
C GLY A 324 2.43 -4.17 3.20
N CYS A 325 1.79 -4.96 2.32
CA CYS A 325 0.96 -4.49 1.22
C CYS A 325 -0.51 -4.27 1.64
N GLU A 326 -1.31 -3.64 0.78
CA GLU A 326 -2.74 -3.47 1.01
C GLU A 326 -3.46 -4.84 1.02
N LYS A 327 -4.14 -5.18 2.11
CA LYS A 327 -4.97 -6.38 2.22
C LYS A 327 -6.07 -6.38 1.15
N GLY A 328 -6.09 -7.37 0.27
CA GLY A 328 -7.06 -7.60 -0.81
C GLY A 328 -8.47 -8.00 -0.33
N TYR A 329 -9.39 -8.22 -1.28
CA TYR A 329 -10.68 -8.86 -1.01
C TYR A 329 -10.59 -10.34 -1.34
N PHE A 330 -11.45 -11.14 -0.72
CA PHE A 330 -11.70 -12.50 -1.17
C PHE A 330 -12.63 -12.47 -2.39
N ILE A 331 -12.24 -13.16 -3.45
CA ILE A 331 -12.98 -13.23 -4.72
C ILE A 331 -13.78 -14.53 -4.76
N THR A 332 -15.11 -14.43 -4.80
CA THR A 332 -15.98 -15.61 -4.90
C THR A 332 -16.00 -16.17 -6.31
N LYS A 333 -16.53 -17.39 -6.47
CA LYS A 333 -16.73 -18.01 -7.79
C LYS A 333 -17.57 -17.15 -8.75
N LYS A 334 -18.40 -16.24 -8.21
CA LYS A 334 -19.23 -15.31 -8.99
C LYS A 334 -18.50 -14.01 -9.36
N GLY A 335 -17.27 -13.83 -8.91
CA GLY A 335 -16.51 -12.58 -9.08
C GLY A 335 -16.84 -11.50 -8.04
N GLU A 336 -17.55 -11.84 -6.97
CA GLU A 336 -17.88 -10.88 -5.91
C GLU A 336 -16.66 -10.64 -5.01
N HIS A 337 -16.43 -9.38 -4.63
CA HIS A 337 -15.34 -8.99 -3.73
C HIS A 337 -15.86 -8.88 -2.29
N ILE A 338 -15.36 -9.74 -1.40
CA ILE A 338 -15.80 -9.82 0.00
C ILE A 338 -14.63 -9.47 0.94
N PRO A 339 -14.79 -8.53 1.89
CA PRO A 339 -13.76 -8.26 2.88
C PRO A 339 -13.63 -9.44 3.84
N LEU A 340 -12.40 -9.90 4.08
CA LEU A 340 -12.13 -10.89 5.11
C LEU A 340 -12.27 -10.26 6.50
N GLU A 341 -13.06 -10.92 7.35
CA GLU A 341 -13.28 -10.53 8.74
C GLU A 341 -11.98 -10.55 9.53
N LYS A 342 -11.86 -9.62 10.48
CA LYS A 342 -10.70 -9.54 11.39
C LYS A 342 -10.88 -10.40 12.64
N TYR A 343 -12.13 -10.67 13.01
CA TYR A 343 -12.48 -11.33 14.25
C TYR A 343 -13.56 -12.36 14.00
N LYS A 344 -13.39 -13.56 14.57
CA LYS A 344 -14.43 -14.59 14.67
C LYS A 344 -15.59 -14.06 15.53
N ASP A 345 -15.24 -13.39 16.62
CA ASP A 345 -16.16 -12.64 17.50
C ASP A 345 -15.47 -11.35 17.98
N ARG A 346 -16.01 -10.21 17.54
CA ARG A 346 -15.42 -8.89 17.86
C ARG A 346 -15.58 -8.51 19.33
N GLU A 347 -16.70 -8.86 19.94
CA GLU A 347 -17.01 -8.42 21.31
C GLU A 347 -16.19 -9.22 22.30
N LYS A 348 -16.05 -10.54 22.11
CA LYS A 348 -15.12 -11.37 22.88
C LYS A 348 -13.67 -10.92 22.72
N TYR A 349 -13.22 -10.60 21.50
CA TYR A 349 -11.87 -10.11 21.27
C TYR A 349 -11.54 -8.83 22.04
N LYS A 350 -12.49 -7.89 22.06
CA LYS A 350 -12.38 -6.65 22.82
C LYS A 350 -12.50 -6.88 24.33
N GLY A 351 -13.25 -7.90 24.75
CA GLY A 351 -13.37 -8.34 26.14
C GLY A 351 -12.11 -8.99 26.71
N GLY A 352 -11.14 -9.38 25.87
CA GLY A 352 -9.83 -9.88 26.30
C GLY A 352 -9.38 -11.15 25.59
N ASP A 353 -10.31 -11.90 24.98
CA ASP A 353 -10.04 -13.18 24.32
C ASP A 353 -9.36 -12.98 22.97
N LYS A 354 -8.03 -13.09 22.93
CA LYS A 354 -7.23 -12.85 21.72
C LYS A 354 -7.31 -13.97 20.68
N GLU A 355 -7.82 -15.15 21.04
CA GLU A 355 -7.98 -16.29 20.12
C GLU A 355 -9.10 -16.06 19.08
N GLN A 356 -9.94 -15.05 19.32
CA GLN A 356 -10.98 -14.62 18.40
C GLN A 356 -10.44 -13.85 17.19
N ILE A 357 -9.13 -13.58 17.12
CA ILE A 357 -8.54 -13.02 15.90
C ILE A 357 -8.59 -14.06 14.77
N VAL A 358 -8.87 -13.60 13.55
CA VAL A 358 -8.79 -14.44 12.35
C VAL A 358 -7.36 -14.39 11.84
N HIS A 359 -6.75 -15.56 11.69
CA HIS A 359 -5.46 -15.70 11.01
C HIS A 359 -5.73 -15.59 9.51
N ILE A 360 -5.08 -14.60 8.88
CA ILE A 360 -5.27 -14.25 7.48
C ILE A 360 -4.01 -14.72 6.74
N PRO A 361 -4.14 -15.57 5.71
CA PRO A 361 -2.99 -15.99 4.92
C PRO A 361 -2.45 -14.85 4.06
N ASP A 362 -1.24 -14.98 3.53
CA ASP A 362 -0.66 -13.96 2.64
C ASP A 362 -1.20 -14.04 1.21
N LEU A 363 -1.55 -15.24 0.74
CA LEU A 363 -2.02 -15.46 -0.62
C LEU A 363 -2.93 -16.70 -0.67
N ILE A 364 -4.02 -16.62 -1.42
CA ILE A 364 -4.87 -17.77 -1.73
C ILE A 364 -4.97 -17.89 -3.25
N LEU A 365 -4.40 -18.95 -3.79
CA LEU A 365 -4.48 -19.28 -5.22
C LEU A 365 -5.54 -20.34 -5.46
N ILE A 366 -6.13 -20.34 -6.65
CA ILE A 366 -7.05 -21.37 -7.08
C ILE A 366 -6.62 -21.96 -8.42
N ASP A 367 -6.73 -23.27 -8.53
CA ASP A 367 -6.54 -24.05 -9.75
C ASP A 367 -7.87 -24.70 -10.12
N PHE A 368 -8.55 -24.11 -11.12
CA PHE A 368 -9.81 -24.65 -11.62
C PHE A 368 -9.64 -26.03 -12.28
N GLY A 369 -8.52 -26.27 -12.96
CA GLY A 369 -8.28 -27.51 -13.69
C GLY A 369 -8.16 -28.71 -12.76
N ARG A 370 -7.60 -28.51 -11.56
CA ARG A 370 -7.43 -29.56 -10.54
C ARG A 370 -8.46 -29.51 -9.43
N SER A 371 -9.33 -28.48 -9.42
CA SER A 371 -10.24 -28.18 -8.32
C SER A 371 -9.50 -28.09 -6.98
N GLU A 372 -8.36 -27.38 -6.98
CA GLU A 372 -7.52 -27.18 -5.80
C GLU A 372 -7.49 -25.69 -5.43
N VAL A 373 -7.49 -25.41 -4.12
CA VAL A 373 -7.20 -24.08 -3.55
C VAL A 373 -5.93 -24.20 -2.73
N ILE A 374 -5.00 -23.27 -2.92
CA ILE A 374 -3.70 -23.27 -2.26
C ILE A 374 -3.66 -22.08 -1.32
N ASN A 375 -3.64 -22.37 -0.02
CA ASN A 375 -3.56 -21.41 1.05
C ASN A 375 -2.09 -21.22 1.46
N ILE A 376 -1.58 -20.00 1.31
CA ILE A 376 -0.14 -19.71 1.34
C ILE A 376 0.19 -18.76 2.49
N GLU A 377 1.19 -19.16 3.28
CA GLU A 377 1.89 -18.29 4.22
C GLU A 377 3.26 -17.90 3.63
N GLY A 378 3.55 -16.61 3.64
CA GLY A 378 4.84 -16.05 3.23
C GLY A 378 5.74 -15.81 4.44
N LYS A 379 7.00 -16.25 4.37
CA LYS A 379 7.99 -15.92 5.41
C LYS A 379 9.37 -15.68 4.83
N LYS A 380 10.20 -14.95 5.57
CA LYS A 380 11.65 -15.06 5.38
C LYS A 380 12.13 -16.48 5.72
N TYR A 381 13.12 -16.98 5.00
CA TYR A 381 13.71 -18.30 5.23
C TYR A 381 14.10 -18.55 6.70
N ALA A 382 14.64 -17.52 7.38
CA ALA A 382 15.02 -17.58 8.78
C ALA A 382 13.86 -17.94 9.73
N PHE A 383 12.61 -17.66 9.33
CA PHE A 383 11.40 -17.91 10.12
C PHE A 383 10.54 -19.05 9.56
N ARG A 384 11.10 -19.90 8.69
CA ARG A 384 10.34 -20.96 8.02
C ARG A 384 9.58 -21.90 8.97
N LYS A 385 10.17 -22.25 10.12
CA LYS A 385 9.52 -23.11 11.13
C LYS A 385 8.27 -22.45 11.72
N ASN A 386 8.30 -21.11 11.89
CA ASN A 386 7.13 -20.36 12.33
C ASN A 386 6.05 -20.36 11.25
N GLY A 387 6.43 -20.14 9.99
CA GLY A 387 5.51 -20.23 8.86
C GLY A 387 4.81 -21.59 8.76
N ILE A 388 5.53 -22.68 8.99
CA ILE A 388 4.96 -24.04 9.02
C ILE A 388 3.93 -24.18 10.15
N ALA A 389 4.26 -23.74 11.37
CA ALA A 389 3.34 -23.78 12.49
C ALA A 389 2.10 -22.89 12.28
N GLU A 390 2.24 -21.76 11.57
CA GLU A 390 1.15 -20.84 11.29
C GLU A 390 0.07 -21.44 10.38
N LEU A 391 0.43 -22.41 9.51
CA LEU A 391 -0.51 -23.10 8.62
C LEU A 391 -1.66 -23.77 9.38
N GLU A 392 -1.47 -24.20 10.63
CA GLU A 392 -2.51 -24.83 11.45
C GLU A 392 -3.69 -23.89 11.76
N ASN A 393 -3.49 -22.57 11.65
CA ASN A 393 -4.46 -21.58 12.12
C ASN A 393 -5.50 -21.14 11.07
N TYR A 394 -5.47 -21.68 9.84
CA TYR A 394 -6.33 -21.20 8.76
C TYR A 394 -7.71 -21.87 8.65
N ASP A 395 -8.06 -22.78 9.56
CA ASP A 395 -9.35 -23.48 9.56
C ASP A 395 -10.56 -22.54 9.40
N TYR A 396 -10.49 -21.36 10.03
CA TYR A 396 -11.57 -20.38 9.95
C TYR A 396 -11.74 -19.83 8.52
N ILE A 397 -10.65 -19.42 7.86
CA ILE A 397 -10.70 -18.89 6.48
C ILE A 397 -11.16 -19.99 5.52
N GLU A 398 -10.64 -21.20 5.71
CA GLU A 398 -11.00 -22.35 4.89
C GLU A 398 -12.49 -22.68 5.00
N LYS A 399 -13.02 -22.76 6.21
CA LYS A 399 -14.44 -23.07 6.43
C LYS A 399 -15.38 -21.94 5.99
N ASN A 400 -15.08 -20.69 6.38
CA ASN A 400 -16.04 -19.59 6.25
C ASN A 400 -15.94 -18.84 4.92
N TYR A 401 -14.84 -19.00 4.18
CA TYR A 401 -14.64 -18.34 2.88
C TYR A 401 -14.39 -19.36 1.77
N ILE A 402 -13.33 -20.17 1.86
CA ILE A 402 -12.95 -21.07 0.77
C ILE A 402 -14.06 -22.11 0.52
N LEU A 403 -14.39 -22.97 1.49
CA LEU A 403 -15.40 -24.02 1.34
C LEU A 403 -16.81 -23.46 1.19
N LYS A 404 -17.09 -22.26 1.72
CA LYS A 404 -18.36 -21.58 1.52
C LYS A 404 -18.60 -21.22 0.05
N HIS A 405 -17.57 -20.73 -0.64
CA HIS A 405 -17.68 -20.24 -2.02
C HIS A 405 -17.16 -21.23 -3.08
N TYR A 406 -16.35 -22.21 -2.67
CA TYR A 406 -15.72 -23.25 -3.48
C TYR A 406 -15.83 -24.64 -2.80
N PRO A 407 -17.04 -25.15 -2.49
CA PRO A 407 -17.26 -26.31 -1.60
C PRO A 407 -16.69 -27.64 -2.11
N LYS A 408 -16.41 -27.77 -3.40
CA LYS A 408 -15.88 -28.99 -4.03
C LYS A 408 -14.36 -28.96 -4.19
N PHE A 409 -13.70 -27.88 -3.79
CA PHE A 409 -12.27 -27.72 -4.00
C PHE A 409 -11.51 -28.35 -2.84
N LYS A 410 -10.45 -29.09 -3.18
CA LYS A 410 -9.49 -29.59 -2.20
C LYS A 410 -8.59 -28.44 -1.77
N ILE A 411 -8.40 -28.29 -0.46
CA ILE A 411 -7.52 -27.25 0.08
C ILE A 411 -6.13 -27.85 0.33
N LEU A 412 -5.10 -27.14 -0.14
CA LEU A 412 -3.70 -27.39 0.14
C LEU A 412 -3.16 -26.22 0.95
N ARG A 413 -2.29 -26.49 1.93
CA ARG A 413 -1.56 -25.47 2.67
C ARG A 413 -0.08 -25.57 2.32
N THR A 414 0.59 -24.43 2.16
CA THR A 414 2.02 -24.40 1.86
C THR A 414 2.66 -23.12 2.34
N VAL A 415 3.96 -23.19 2.63
CA VAL A 415 4.79 -22.01 2.89
C VAL A 415 5.51 -21.59 1.60
N VAL A 416 5.59 -20.30 1.36
CA VAL A 416 6.44 -19.66 0.34
C VAL A 416 7.50 -18.83 1.05
N LEU A 417 8.76 -19.05 0.69
CA LEU A 417 9.90 -18.41 1.34
C LEU A 417 10.61 -17.41 0.45
N TYR A 418 11.20 -16.42 1.10
CA TYR A 418 12.21 -15.55 0.52
C TYR A 418 13.48 -15.49 1.39
N GLY A 419 14.64 -15.35 0.75
CA GLY A 419 15.94 -15.11 1.40
C GLY A 419 16.82 -16.36 1.46
N SER A 420 17.95 -16.29 2.17
CA SER A 420 18.95 -17.37 2.26
C SER A 420 19.74 -17.60 0.96
N ASN A 421 20.83 -18.36 1.09
CA ASN A 421 21.64 -18.89 -0.02
C ASN A 421 21.41 -20.39 -0.26
N GLU A 422 20.48 -21.01 0.47
CA GLU A 422 20.12 -22.41 0.26
C GLU A 422 19.63 -22.65 -1.17
N GLU A 423 19.93 -23.84 -1.68
CA GLU A 423 19.56 -24.28 -3.03
C GLU A 423 18.62 -25.49 -3.01
N GLU A 424 18.26 -25.96 -1.80
CA GLU A 424 17.35 -27.08 -1.57
C GLU A 424 16.44 -26.83 -0.36
N ILE A 425 15.33 -27.58 -0.31
CA ILE A 425 14.34 -27.52 0.77
C ILE A 425 13.98 -28.94 1.18
N ILE A 426 14.07 -29.24 2.48
CA ILE A 426 13.79 -30.58 3.01
C ILE A 426 12.40 -30.68 3.64
N GLU A 427 11.86 -29.58 4.15
CA GLU A 427 10.54 -29.53 4.78
C GLU A 427 9.43 -29.67 3.73
N ILE A 428 8.50 -30.59 3.96
CA ILE A 428 7.48 -30.95 2.96
C ILE A 428 6.35 -29.93 2.85
N GLU A 429 6.17 -29.11 3.88
CA GLU A 429 5.18 -28.03 3.96
C GLU A 429 5.60 -26.79 3.19
N ILE A 430 6.89 -26.70 2.83
CA ILE A 430 7.43 -25.60 2.05
C ILE A 430 7.30 -25.95 0.57
N GLY A 431 6.57 -25.12 -0.17
CA GLY A 431 6.30 -25.34 -1.58
C GLY A 431 7.29 -24.63 -2.49
N PHE A 432 7.88 -23.53 -2.03
CA PHE A 432 8.78 -22.73 -2.84
C PHE A 432 9.71 -21.85 -2.00
N LEU A 433 10.94 -21.68 -2.48
CA LEU A 433 11.91 -20.71 -2.00
C LEU A 433 12.43 -19.88 -3.18
N LEU A 434 12.31 -18.56 -3.08
CA LEU A 434 13.09 -17.60 -3.85
C LEU A 434 14.30 -17.18 -3.00
N ASN A 435 15.49 -17.63 -3.36
CA ASN A 435 16.70 -17.31 -2.59
C ASN A 435 17.31 -15.95 -2.98
N GLU A 436 18.31 -15.48 -2.24
CA GLU A 436 18.95 -14.17 -2.43
C GLU A 436 19.69 -14.04 -3.78
N LYS A 437 20.02 -15.17 -4.41
CA LYS A 437 20.66 -15.23 -5.73
C LYS A 437 19.64 -15.28 -6.87
N GLY A 438 18.34 -15.20 -6.57
CA GLY A 438 17.26 -15.30 -7.56
C GLY A 438 16.95 -16.73 -8.02
N GLN A 439 17.48 -17.77 -7.36
CA GLN A 439 17.17 -19.16 -7.73
C GLN A 439 15.73 -19.52 -7.34
N LEU A 440 15.09 -20.30 -8.22
CA LEU A 440 13.69 -20.72 -8.12
C LEU A 440 13.63 -22.16 -7.62
N ILE A 441 13.49 -22.36 -6.31
CA ILE A 441 13.64 -23.69 -5.70
C ILE A 441 12.27 -24.22 -5.31
N LEU A 442 11.85 -25.32 -5.94
CA LEU A 442 10.60 -26.01 -5.62
C LEU A 442 10.80 -26.98 -4.46
N GLY A 443 9.88 -26.97 -3.50
CA GLY A 443 9.88 -27.95 -2.42
C GLY A 443 9.47 -29.35 -2.87
N VAL A 444 9.82 -30.36 -2.06
CA VAL A 444 9.59 -31.79 -2.36
C VAL A 444 8.12 -32.06 -2.72
N LYS A 445 7.20 -31.54 -1.90
CA LYS A 445 5.74 -31.66 -2.11
C LYS A 445 5.09 -30.36 -2.59
N ALA A 446 5.83 -29.52 -3.32
CA ALA A 446 5.28 -28.29 -3.88
C ALA A 446 3.95 -28.55 -4.63
N PRO A 447 2.91 -27.71 -4.41
CA PRO A 447 1.66 -27.83 -5.15
C PRO A 447 1.89 -27.87 -6.67
N ARG A 448 1.10 -28.69 -7.37
CA ARG A 448 1.27 -28.88 -8.83
C ARG A 448 1.18 -27.58 -9.61
N LEU A 449 0.30 -26.66 -9.19
CA LEU A 449 0.19 -25.33 -9.78
C LEU A 449 1.51 -24.56 -9.72
N LEU A 450 2.25 -24.62 -8.59
CA LEU A 450 3.54 -23.93 -8.46
C LEU A 450 4.60 -24.58 -9.35
N LYS A 451 4.62 -25.92 -9.41
CA LYS A 451 5.54 -26.66 -10.30
C LYS A 451 5.31 -26.26 -11.76
N GLU A 452 4.06 -26.27 -12.20
CA GLU A 452 3.67 -25.85 -13.55
C GLU A 452 4.05 -24.39 -13.83
N ALA A 453 3.78 -23.48 -12.89
CA ALA A 453 4.11 -22.07 -13.03
C ALA A 453 5.62 -21.84 -13.23
N ILE A 454 6.46 -22.51 -12.43
CA ILE A 454 7.92 -22.38 -12.54
C ILE A 454 8.45 -23.05 -13.81
N THR A 455 7.97 -24.24 -14.18
CA THR A 455 8.36 -24.91 -15.42
C THR A 455 8.01 -24.04 -16.64
N ASN A 456 6.77 -23.55 -16.74
CA ASN A 456 6.35 -22.71 -17.86
C ASN A 456 7.12 -21.38 -17.92
N LEU A 457 7.53 -20.83 -16.78
CA LEU A 457 8.40 -19.64 -16.74
C LEU A 457 9.80 -19.95 -17.27
N LEU A 458 10.41 -21.05 -16.84
CA LEU A 458 11.73 -21.46 -17.32
C LEU A 458 11.70 -21.76 -18.82
N ASP A 459 10.68 -22.48 -19.29
CA ASP A 459 10.48 -22.81 -20.71
C ASP A 459 10.22 -21.56 -21.58
N PHE A 460 9.77 -20.45 -20.99
CA PHE A 460 9.60 -19.19 -21.72
C PHE A 460 10.93 -18.47 -21.97
N TRP A 461 11.92 -18.64 -21.07
CA TRP A 461 13.22 -17.98 -21.15
C TRP A 461 14.32 -18.83 -21.80
N ASN A 462 14.15 -20.16 -21.85
CA ASN A 462 15.02 -21.10 -22.57
C ASN A 462 14.47 -21.39 -23.97
#